data_AF-A0A832J690-F1
#
_entry.id   AF-A0A832J690-F1
#
_cell.length_a   1.000
_cell.length_b   1.000
_cell.length_c   1.000
_cell.angle_alpha   90.00
_cell.angle_beta   90.00
_cell.angle_gamma   90.00
#
_symmetry.space_group_name_H-M   'P 1'
#
loop_
_entity.id
_entity.type
_entity.pdbx_description
1 polymer ?
#
loop_
_entity_poly.entity_id
_entity_poly.type
_entity_poly.pdbx_seq_one_letter_code
_entity_poly.pdbx_strand_id
1 'polypeptide(L)'
;DALMEMSRKGLGMTAVVDQQDRLVGVFTDGDLRRAVDQGVDIYHSRVGDLMTRNSRTVGPDDLAVEALLLMETHKINALLVVDQDNVLVGALNMHDLLRAGVV
;
A
#
# COMPACT_ATOMS: atom_id res chain seq x y z
N ASP A 1 -3.53 6.10 -14.30
CA ASP A 1 -2.21 5.53 -13.94
C ASP A 1 -2.26 4.61 -12.72
N ALA A 2 -2.74 5.07 -11.56
CA ALA A 2 -2.78 4.27 -10.33
C ALA A 2 -3.45 2.89 -10.48
N LEU A 3 -4.65 2.82 -11.09
CA LEU A 3 -5.36 1.55 -11.29
C LEU A 3 -4.58 0.56 -12.18
N MET A 4 -3.92 1.06 -13.21
CA MET A 4 -3.09 0.23 -14.09
C MET A 4 -1.87 -0.30 -13.35
N GLU A 5 -1.26 0.51 -12.48
CA GLU A 5 -0.13 0.09 -11.66
C GLU A 5 -0.54 -1.00 -10.66
N MET A 6 -1.69 -0.84 -10.00
CA MET A 6 -2.26 -1.87 -9.12
C MET A 6 -2.45 -3.20 -9.86
N SER A 7 -3.03 -3.16 -11.07
CA SER A 7 -3.21 -4.36 -11.90
C SER A 7 -1.88 -5.01 -12.30
N ARG A 8 -0.85 -4.22 -12.64
CA ARG A 8 0.48 -4.73 -13.02
C ARG A 8 1.19 -5.43 -11.86
N LYS A 9 1.05 -4.90 -10.65
CA LYS A 9 1.74 -5.43 -9.46
C LYS A 9 0.96 -6.53 -8.76
N GLY A 10 -0.36 -6.62 -8.96
CA GLY A 10 -1.20 -7.67 -8.37
C GLY A 10 -1.33 -7.59 -6.85
N LEU A 11 -1.01 -6.43 -6.24
CA LEU A 11 -1.03 -6.24 -4.78
C LEU A 11 -2.36 -5.70 -4.25
N GLY A 12 -3.30 -5.32 -5.12
CA GLY A 12 -4.55 -4.63 -4.72
C GLY A 12 -4.31 -3.23 -4.13
N MET A 13 -3.09 -2.70 -4.29
CA MET A 13 -2.69 -1.37 -3.85
C MET A 13 -1.50 -0.83 -4.64
N THR A 14 -1.33 0.49 -4.59
CA THR A 14 -0.17 1.20 -5.13
C THR A 14 0.25 2.32 -4.17
N ALA A 15 1.55 2.57 -4.09
CA ALA A 15 2.10 3.68 -3.32
C ALA A 15 2.02 4.98 -4.11
N VAL A 16 1.83 6.08 -3.40
CA VAL A 16 1.93 7.44 -3.95
C VAL A 16 3.14 8.10 -3.29
N VAL A 17 4.10 8.50 -4.12
CA VAL A 17 5.36 9.12 -3.69
C VAL A 17 5.49 10.54 -4.22
N ASP A 18 6.35 11.33 -3.58
CA ASP A 18 6.77 12.63 -4.09
C ASP A 18 7.89 12.50 -5.15
N GLN A 19 8.51 13.62 -5.53
CA GLN A 19 9.57 13.64 -6.55
C GLN A 19 10.91 13.07 -6.04
N GLN A 20 11.01 12.81 -4.74
CA GLN A 20 12.18 12.28 -4.04
C GLN A 20 11.92 10.83 -3.58
N ASP A 21 10.92 10.16 -4.16
CA ASP A 21 10.48 8.79 -3.83
C ASP A 21 10.01 8.62 -2.38
N ARG A 22 9.70 9.72 -1.67
CA ARG A 22 9.20 9.64 -0.30
C ARG A 22 7.73 9.30 -0.30
N LEU A 23 7.33 8.39 0.59
CA LEU A 23 5.95 7.95 0.69
C LEU A 23 5.02 9.10 1.16
N VAL A 24 3.99 9.39 0.36
CA VAL A 24 2.95 10.40 0.66
C VAL A 24 1.60 9.74 0.98
N GLY A 25 1.38 8.51 0.49
CA GLY A 25 0.20 7.73 0.82
C GLY A 25 0.09 6.43 0.04
N VAL A 26 -1.01 5.72 0.26
CA VAL A 26 -1.37 4.48 -0.43
C VAL A 26 -2.76 4.59 -1.01
N PHE A 27 -2.95 4.04 -2.21
CA PHE A 27 -4.27 3.86 -2.80
C PHE A 27 -4.55 2.38 -2.99
N THR A 28 -5.72 1.93 -2.52
CA THR A 28 -6.10 0.51 -2.46
C THR A 28 -7.44 0.25 -3.17
N ASP A 29 -7.75 -1.02 -3.43
CA ASP A 29 -9.10 -1.41 -3.92
C ASP A 29 -10.21 -0.97 -2.96
N GLY A 30 -9.90 -0.87 -1.66
CA GLY A 30 -10.82 -0.37 -0.65
C GLY A 30 -11.13 1.13 -0.83
N ASP A 31 -10.11 1.94 -1.16
CA ASP A 31 -10.29 3.37 -1.47
C ASP A 31 -11.09 3.53 -2.76
N LEU A 32 -10.76 2.75 -3.79
CA LEU A 32 -11.50 2.72 -5.05
C LEU A 32 -12.97 2.41 -4.82
N ARG A 33 -13.28 1.33 -4.10
CA ARG A 33 -14.67 0.95 -3.79
C ARG A 33 -15.40 2.07 -3.07
N ARG A 34 -14.79 2.69 -2.05
CA ARG A 34 -15.39 3.81 -1.31
C ARG A 34 -15.65 5.02 -2.20
N ALA A 35 -14.72 5.35 -3.10
CA ALA A 35 -14.89 6.47 -4.04
C ALA A 35 -16.07 6.22 -5.00
N VAL A 36 -16.18 5.00 -5.52
CA VAL A 36 -17.32 4.59 -6.37
C VAL A 36 -18.64 4.66 -5.62
N ASP A 37 -18.69 4.14 -4.38
CA ASP A 37 -19.89 4.19 -3.52
C ASP A 37 -20.35 5.63 -3.25
N GLN A 38 -19.41 6.58 -3.22
CA GLN A 38 -19.68 8.01 -3.02
C GLN A 38 -20.00 8.78 -4.30
N GLY A 39 -20.00 8.11 -5.47
CA GLY A 39 -20.26 8.75 -6.77
C GLY A 39 -19.13 9.68 -7.24
N VAL A 40 -17.91 9.48 -6.73
CA VAL A 40 -16.74 10.24 -7.17
C VAL A 40 -16.39 9.86 -8.60
N ASP A 41 -16.14 10.85 -9.46
CA ASP A 41 -15.62 10.60 -10.80
C ASP A 41 -14.14 10.21 -10.73
N ILE A 42 -13.90 8.90 -10.63
CA ILE A 42 -12.56 8.30 -10.52
C ILE A 42 -11.70 8.52 -11.77
N TYR A 43 -12.28 8.82 -12.93
CA TYR A 43 -11.53 9.00 -14.17
C TYR A 43 -10.86 10.37 -14.24
N HIS A 44 -11.44 11.38 -13.58
CA HIS A 44 -10.93 12.76 -13.54
C HIS A 44 -10.35 13.17 -12.18
N SER A 45 -10.49 12.33 -11.15
CA SER A 45 -9.93 12.57 -9.82
C SER A 45 -8.43 12.31 -9.77
N ARG A 46 -7.70 13.08 -8.95
CA ARG A 46 -6.28 12.83 -8.68
C ARG A 46 -6.16 11.77 -7.60
N VAL A 47 -5.24 10.82 -7.77
CA VAL A 47 -5.00 9.77 -6.75
C VAL A 47 -4.66 10.36 -5.38
N GLY A 48 -3.98 11.51 -5.34
CA GLY A 48 -3.64 12.21 -4.11
C GLY A 48 -4.84 12.71 -3.29
N ASP A 49 -6.01 12.84 -3.91
CA ASP A 49 -7.25 13.25 -3.25
C ASP A 49 -8.02 12.03 -2.70
N LEU A 50 -7.72 10.83 -3.21
CA LEU A 50 -8.41 9.58 -2.87
C LEU A 50 -7.56 8.62 -2.02
N MET A 51 -6.26 8.85 -1.94
CA MET A 51 -5.33 7.99 -1.20
C MET A 51 -5.46 8.14 0.32
N THR A 52 -5.08 7.08 1.03
CA THR A 52 -4.86 7.10 2.47
C THR A 52 -3.44 7.59 2.76
N ARG A 53 -3.28 8.73 3.46
CA ARG A 53 -1.98 9.37 3.72
C ARG A 53 -1.16 8.73 4.84
N ASN A 54 -1.83 8.29 5.91
CA ASN A 54 -1.18 7.70 7.09
C ASN A 54 -1.24 6.17 7.03
N SER A 55 -0.75 5.59 5.95
CA SER A 55 -0.67 4.13 5.82
C SER A 55 0.33 3.56 6.82
N ARG A 56 0.05 2.35 7.30
CA ARG A 56 1.03 1.58 8.07
C ARG A 56 2.15 1.13 7.14
N THR A 57 3.37 1.16 7.65
CA THR A 57 4.59 0.76 6.95
C THR A 57 5.47 -0.09 7.87
N VAL A 58 6.47 -0.74 7.27
CA VAL A 58 7.56 -1.43 7.98
C VAL A 58 8.90 -0.99 7.38
N GLY A 59 9.97 -1.15 8.15
CA GLY A 59 11.34 -0.95 7.70
C GLY A 59 11.87 -2.14 6.88
N PRO A 60 12.94 -1.94 6.08
CA PRO A 60 13.58 -3.02 5.33
C PRO A 60 14.27 -4.06 6.22
N ASP A 61 14.61 -3.68 7.45
CA ASP A 61 15.28 -4.54 8.43
C ASP A 61 14.32 -5.14 9.47
N ASP A 62 13.01 -4.81 9.38
CA ASP A 62 11.99 -5.34 10.29
C ASP A 62 11.76 -6.83 10.03
N LEU A 63 11.39 -7.57 11.09
CA LEU A 63 11.14 -9.00 10.94
C LEU A 63 9.84 -9.23 10.16
N ALA A 64 9.88 -10.17 9.22
CA ALA A 64 8.71 -10.54 8.43
C ALA A 64 7.49 -10.96 9.29
N VAL A 65 7.73 -11.56 10.46
CA VAL A 65 6.69 -11.92 11.43
C VAL A 65 6.01 -10.69 12.04
N GLU A 66 6.75 -9.60 12.25
CA GLU A 66 6.20 -8.34 12.76
C GLU A 66 5.33 -7.68 11.69
N ALA A 67 5.76 -7.71 10.43
CA ALA A 67 4.95 -7.26 9.30
C ALA A 67 3.64 -8.06 9.21
N LEU A 68 3.69 -9.39 9.35
CA LEU A 68 2.51 -10.25 9.35
C LEU A 68 1.56 -9.93 10.51
N LEU A 69 2.10 -9.77 11.72
CA LEU A 69 1.32 -9.39 12.90
C LEU A 69 0.64 -8.02 12.74
N LEU A 70 1.35 -7.05 12.15
CA LEU A 70 0.82 -5.72 11.86
C LEU A 70 -0.34 -5.81 10.86
N MET A 71 -0.18 -6.62 9.82
CA MET A 71 -1.20 -6.91 8.81
C MET A 71 -2.47 -7.51 9.43
N GLU A 72 -2.32 -8.56 10.25
CA GLU A 72 -3.45 -9.20 10.96
C GLU A 72 -4.16 -8.23 11.90
N THR A 73 -3.40 -7.50 12.71
CA THR A 73 -3.93 -6.55 13.71
C THR A 73 -4.77 -5.45 13.06
N HIS A 74 -4.32 -4.95 11.90
CA HIS A 74 -4.98 -3.85 11.19
C HIS A 74 -5.93 -4.31 10.09
N LYS A 75 -6.06 -5.63 9.88
CA LYS A 75 -6.87 -6.25 8.81
C LYS A 75 -6.51 -5.71 7.42
N ILE A 76 -5.22 -5.64 7.13
CA ILE A 76 -4.66 -5.24 5.84
C ILE A 76 -3.85 -6.41 5.26
N ASN A 77 -3.82 -6.56 3.93
CA ASN A 77 -3.18 -7.70 3.28
C ASN A 77 -1.81 -7.36 2.67
N ALA A 78 -1.42 -6.09 2.69
CA ALA A 78 -0.17 -5.63 2.14
C ALA A 78 0.35 -4.42 2.91
N LEU A 79 1.68 -4.27 2.90
CA LEU A 79 2.41 -3.21 3.58
C LEU A 79 3.44 -2.61 2.65
N LEU A 80 3.65 -1.31 2.77
CA LEU A 80 4.76 -0.63 2.11
C LEU A 80 5.99 -0.72 3.02
N VAL A 81 7.15 -0.91 2.38
CA VAL A 81 8.44 -0.92 3.05
C VAL A 81 9.12 0.41 2.77
N VAL A 82 9.46 1.15 3.83
CA VAL A 82 10.12 2.46 3.73
C VAL A 82 11.39 2.47 4.55
N ASP A 83 12.41 3.21 4.11
CA ASP A 83 13.63 3.40 4.90
C ASP A 83 13.50 4.52 5.95
N GLN A 84 14.61 4.85 6.61
CA GLN A 84 14.66 5.87 7.67
C GLN A 84 14.35 7.30 7.16
N ASP A 85 14.53 7.56 5.87
CA ASP A 85 14.24 8.84 5.21
C ASP A 85 12.82 8.85 4.60
N ASN A 86 12.00 7.83 4.90
CA ASN A 86 10.66 7.60 4.37
C ASN A 86 10.63 7.37 2.85
N VAL A 87 11.76 6.95 2.26
CA VAL A 87 11.83 6.57 0.84
C VAL A 87 11.21 5.20 0.67
N LEU A 88 10.36 5.04 -0.34
CA LEU A 88 9.74 3.76 -0.66
C LEU A 88 10.77 2.80 -1.24
N VAL A 89 11.06 1.71 -0.53
CA VAL A 89 12.05 0.71 -0.96
C VAL A 89 11.43 -0.63 -1.34
N GLY A 90 10.15 -0.85 -1.02
CA GLY A 90 9.46 -2.08 -1.41
C GLY A 90 8.02 -2.19 -0.93
N ALA A 91 7.44 -3.37 -1.09
CA ALA A 91 6.13 -3.73 -0.56
C ALA A 91 6.09 -5.23 -0.24
N LEU A 92 5.28 -5.60 0.74
CA LEU A 92 5.03 -6.97 1.16
C LEU A 92 3.55 -7.30 1.01
N ASN A 93 3.25 -8.53 0.59
CA ASN A 93 1.92 -9.11 0.59
C ASN A 93 1.86 -10.24 1.62
N MET A 94 0.78 -10.31 2.40
CA MET A 94 0.53 -11.40 3.34
C MET A 94 0.68 -12.78 2.68
N HIS A 95 0.16 -12.96 1.47
CA HIS A 95 0.26 -14.21 0.73
C HIS A 95 1.71 -14.60 0.40
N ASP A 96 2.57 -13.62 0.12
CA ASP A 96 3.98 -13.86 -0.17
C ASP A 96 4.73 -14.28 1.10
N LEU A 97 4.42 -13.64 2.24
CA LEU A 97 4.99 -14.00 3.54
C LEU A 97 4.59 -15.43 3.96
N LEU A 98 3.31 -15.78 3.81
CA LEU A 98 2.83 -17.13 4.11
C LEU A 98 3.46 -18.19 3.19
N ARG A 99 3.61 -17.89 1.89
CA ARG A 99 4.28 -18.79 0.94
C ARG A 99 5.77 -18.96 1.25
N ALA A 100 6.41 -17.94 1.79
CA ALA A 100 7.79 -18.00 2.25
C ALA A 100 7.97 -18.79 3.56
N GLY A 101 6.88 -19.25 4.19
CA GLY A 101 6.91 -20.04 5.42
C GLY A 101 7.09 -19.20 6.68
N VAL A 102 6.76 -17.90 6.62
CA VAL A 102 6.70 -17.04 7.79
C VAL A 102 5.45 -17.43 8.60
N VAL A 103 5.64 -18.11 9.73
CA VAL A 103 4.59 -18.60 10.65
C VAL A 103 5.02 -18.48 12.10
#